data_AF-A0A6G1X1U5-F1
#
_entry.id   AF-A0A6G1X1U5-F1
#
_cell.length_a   1.000
_cell.length_b   1.000
_cell.length_c   1.000
_cell.angle_alpha   90.00
_cell.angle_beta   90.00
_cell.angle_gamma   90.00
#
_symmetry.space_group_name_H-M   'P 1'
#
loop_
_entity.id
_entity.type
_entity.pdbx_description
1 polymer ?
#
loop_
_entity_poly.entity_id
_entity_poly.type
_entity_poly.pdbx_seq_one_letter_code
_entity_poly.pdbx_strand_id
1 'polypeptide(L)'
;MDEILDILDENYQVIGQETRKKVHEQELLHAAFQCWFYTHLNKTPYIMFQRRNPDVNYPNLLDITAAGHLTSGEGPIEGAREIEEELGVNPAFDDLVSLGIYQDTLIRKDKKKDREVCHLYAFLYQDELERLNLNQEEVAGIVCMTLDDFQRILQAPGEKFDVDTASYQGHEVENMTISLSIDDFVPHSRGYYKYVIEKIRELL
;
A
#
# COMPACT_ATOMS: atom_id res chain seq x y z
N MET A 1 -10.21 -20.64 -4.40
CA MET A 1 -11.52 -20.50 -3.71
C MET A 1 -11.78 -19.01 -3.67
N ASP A 2 -12.97 -18.54 -4.03
CA ASP A 2 -13.21 -17.09 -4.01
C ASP A 2 -13.20 -16.60 -2.56
N GLU A 3 -12.35 -15.61 -2.30
CA GLU A 3 -12.23 -14.93 -1.01
C GLU A 3 -13.59 -14.35 -0.58
N ILE A 4 -13.97 -14.55 0.68
CA ILE A 4 -15.20 -14.00 1.26
C ILE A 4 -14.82 -12.81 2.13
N LEU A 5 -15.46 -11.67 1.92
CA LEU A 5 -15.21 -10.43 2.65
C LEU A 5 -16.42 -10.05 3.48
N ASP A 6 -16.19 -9.41 4.62
CA ASP A 6 -17.25 -8.77 5.39
C ASP A 6 -17.73 -7.48 4.68
N ILE A 7 -19.05 -7.29 4.63
CA ILE A 7 -19.70 -6.07 4.15
C ILE A 7 -19.93 -5.17 5.34
N LEU A 8 -19.49 -3.92 5.25
CA LEU A 8 -19.59 -2.92 6.30
C LEU A 8 -20.69 -1.89 6.01
N ASP A 9 -21.27 -1.34 7.08
CA ASP A 9 -22.02 -0.09 7.02
C ASP A 9 -21.10 1.14 7.21
N GLU A 10 -21.68 2.34 7.12
CA GLU A 10 -20.92 3.60 7.30
C GLU A 10 -20.41 3.82 8.74
N ASN A 11 -20.81 2.99 9.71
CA ASN A 11 -20.27 2.96 11.07
C ASN A 11 -19.23 1.85 11.26
N TYR A 12 -18.77 1.26 10.15
CA TYR A 12 -17.82 0.15 10.07
C TYR A 12 -18.26 -1.09 10.85
N GLN A 13 -19.57 -1.30 10.95
CA GLN A 13 -20.16 -2.51 11.52
C GLN A 13 -20.43 -3.52 10.41
N VAL A 14 -20.13 -4.79 10.69
CA VAL A 14 -20.41 -5.89 9.76
C VAL A 14 -21.92 -6.10 9.64
N ILE A 15 -22.44 -6.01 8.40
CA ILE A 15 -23.87 -6.18 8.08
C ILE A 15 -24.14 -7.37 7.16
N GLY A 16 -23.09 -8.05 6.69
CA GLY A 16 -23.20 -9.20 5.80
C GLY A 16 -21.84 -9.67 5.32
N GLN A 17 -21.84 -10.66 4.43
CA GLN A 17 -20.66 -11.25 3.81
C GLN A 17 -20.96 -11.56 2.35
N GLU A 18 -19.98 -11.36 1.48
CA GLU A 18 -20.08 -11.80 0.08
C GLU A 18 -18.70 -12.19 -0.48
N THR A 19 -18.71 -12.85 -1.65
CA THR A 19 -17.48 -13.05 -2.40
C THR A 19 -16.86 -11.71 -2.79
N ARG A 20 -15.52 -11.61 -2.76
CA ARG A 20 -14.76 -10.43 -3.21
C ARG A 20 -15.23 -9.91 -4.56
N LYS A 21 -15.47 -10.82 -5.50
CA LYS A 21 -16.02 -10.48 -6.83
C LYS A 21 -17.33 -9.70 -6.72
N LYS A 22 -18.28 -10.17 -5.92
CA LYS A 22 -19.58 -9.51 -5.76
C LYS A 22 -19.50 -8.22 -4.96
N VAL A 23 -18.61 -8.15 -3.96
CA VAL A 23 -18.31 -6.93 -3.21
C VAL A 23 -17.88 -5.82 -4.17
N HIS A 24 -16.90 -6.10 -5.03
CA HIS A 24 -16.47 -5.13 -6.05
C HIS A 24 -17.52 -4.89 -7.13
N GLU A 25 -18.32 -5.90 -7.49
CA GLU A 25 -19.37 -5.73 -8.51
C GLU A 25 -20.50 -4.82 -8.04
N GLN A 26 -20.80 -4.83 -6.75
CA GLN A 26 -21.90 -4.10 -6.10
C GLN A 26 -21.43 -2.83 -5.36
N GLU A 27 -20.13 -2.50 -5.43
CA GLU A 27 -19.53 -1.34 -4.75
C GLU A 27 -19.79 -1.34 -3.23
N LEU A 28 -19.72 -2.54 -2.63
CA LEU A 28 -19.98 -2.73 -1.21
C LEU A 28 -18.74 -2.32 -0.39
N LEU A 29 -18.98 -1.60 0.70
CA LEU A 29 -17.93 -1.21 1.63
C LEU A 29 -17.39 -2.45 2.34
N HIS A 30 -16.08 -2.60 2.38
CA HIS A 30 -15.40 -3.73 3.02
C HIS A 30 -14.09 -3.26 3.67
N ALA A 31 -13.45 -4.12 4.47
CA ALA A 31 -12.22 -3.78 5.18
C ALA A 31 -10.97 -4.24 4.44
N ALA A 32 -9.89 -3.47 4.58
CA ALA A 32 -8.57 -3.81 4.08
C ALA A 32 -7.50 -3.57 5.15
N PHE A 33 -6.44 -4.36 5.11
CA PHE A 33 -5.19 -4.13 5.83
C PHE A 33 -4.20 -3.43 4.90
N GLN A 34 -3.53 -2.39 5.40
CA GLN A 34 -2.52 -1.66 4.64
C GLN A 34 -1.33 -1.33 5.55
N CYS A 35 -0.14 -1.72 5.14
CA CYS A 35 1.10 -1.45 5.86
C CYS A 35 2.09 -0.68 4.99
N TRP A 36 2.44 0.53 5.45
CA TRP A 36 3.44 1.39 4.85
C TRP A 36 4.81 1.11 5.46
N PHE A 37 5.75 0.66 4.64
CA PHE A 37 7.13 0.53 5.09
C PHE A 37 7.86 1.84 4.91
N TYR A 38 8.69 2.16 5.89
CA TYR A 38 9.65 3.25 5.83
C TYR A 38 10.98 2.79 6.39
N THR A 39 12.05 3.48 6.00
CA THR A 39 13.41 3.20 6.46
C THR A 39 14.20 4.49 6.62
N HIS A 40 15.40 4.39 7.21
CA HIS A 40 16.32 5.50 7.38
C HIS A 40 17.65 5.20 6.71
N LEU A 41 18.01 6.01 5.71
CA LEU A 41 19.34 5.99 5.10
C LEU A 41 20.07 7.28 5.44
N ASN A 42 21.18 7.19 6.17
CA ASN A 42 21.97 8.35 6.62
C ASN A 42 21.14 9.42 7.35
N LYS A 43 20.16 9.01 8.17
CA LYS A 43 19.18 9.87 8.88
C LYS A 43 18.13 10.53 7.99
N THR A 44 18.13 10.26 6.69
CA THR A 44 17.05 10.69 5.79
C THR A 44 15.97 9.61 5.77
N PRO A 45 14.69 9.98 5.96
CA PRO A 45 13.58 9.04 5.93
C PRO A 45 13.17 8.72 4.49
N TYR A 46 13.06 7.43 4.19
CA TYR A 46 12.58 6.91 2.91
C TYR A 46 11.27 6.16 3.12
N ILE A 47 10.37 6.29 2.15
CA ILE A 47 9.15 5.51 2.04
C ILE A 47 9.34 4.46 0.96
N MET A 48 8.78 3.27 1.18
CA MET A 48 8.87 2.15 0.26
C MET A 48 7.52 1.97 -0.44
N PHE A 49 7.53 1.96 -1.77
CA PHE A 49 6.36 1.62 -2.57
C PHE A 49 6.55 0.26 -3.19
N GLN A 50 5.48 -0.52 -3.25
CA GLN A 50 5.48 -1.65 -4.15
C GLN A 50 5.25 -1.16 -5.58
N ARG A 51 5.82 -1.86 -6.56
CA ARG A 51 5.46 -1.75 -7.97
C ARG A 51 4.55 -2.91 -8.29
N ARG A 52 3.29 -2.61 -8.62
CA ARG A 52 2.28 -3.62 -8.89
C ARG A 52 2.62 -4.43 -10.13
N ASN A 53 2.43 -5.75 -10.06
CA ASN A 53 2.64 -6.64 -11.19
C ASN A 53 1.80 -6.24 -12.43
N PRO A 54 2.30 -6.42 -13.67
CA PRO A 54 1.56 -6.12 -14.89
C PRO A 54 0.20 -6.84 -15.04
N ASP A 55 0.02 -7.98 -14.38
CA ASP A 55 -1.16 -8.84 -14.50
C ASP A 55 -2.22 -8.59 -13.42
N VAL A 56 -1.95 -7.69 -12.46
CA VAL A 56 -2.91 -7.30 -11.40
C VAL A 56 -3.62 -5.97 -11.70
N ASN A 57 -4.57 -5.57 -10.84
CA ASN A 57 -5.19 -4.25 -10.92
C ASN A 57 -4.10 -3.15 -10.84
N TYR A 58 -4.36 -2.00 -11.46
CA TYR A 58 -3.41 -0.87 -11.48
C TYR A 58 -1.97 -1.26 -11.90
N PRO A 59 -1.81 -1.94 -13.05
CA PRO A 59 -0.54 -2.57 -13.41
C PRO A 59 0.58 -1.56 -13.60
N ASN A 60 1.77 -1.89 -13.09
CA ASN A 60 2.99 -1.08 -13.11
C ASN A 60 2.96 0.21 -12.29
N LEU A 61 1.86 0.54 -11.61
CA LEU A 61 1.80 1.71 -10.74
C LEU A 61 2.50 1.43 -9.40
N LEU A 62 2.97 2.49 -8.76
CA LEU A 62 3.48 2.47 -7.40
C LEU A 62 2.33 2.50 -6.40
N ASP A 63 2.38 1.64 -5.39
CA ASP A 63 1.30 1.45 -4.42
C ASP A 63 1.85 1.27 -2.99
N ILE A 64 0.93 1.21 -2.02
CA ILE A 64 1.17 0.86 -0.62
C ILE A 64 2.10 -0.37 -0.55
N THR A 65 3.09 -0.35 0.36
CA THR A 65 4.14 -1.38 0.39
C THR A 65 3.60 -2.80 0.52
N ALA A 66 2.66 -3.02 1.44
CA ALA A 66 1.92 -4.27 1.54
C ALA A 66 0.44 -4.01 1.84
N ALA A 67 -0.48 -4.61 1.09
CA ALA A 67 -1.90 -4.37 1.25
C ALA A 67 -2.78 -5.49 0.70
N GLY A 68 -3.84 -5.83 1.45
CA GLY A 68 -4.83 -6.83 1.03
C GLY A 68 -6.16 -6.65 1.77
N HIS A 69 -7.19 -7.39 1.35
CA HIS A 69 -8.48 -7.32 2.03
C HIS A 69 -8.41 -8.11 3.33
N LEU A 70 -9.22 -7.69 4.32
CA LEU A 70 -9.51 -8.56 5.45
C LEU A 70 -10.60 -9.53 5.01
N THR A 71 -10.27 -10.82 5.03
CA THR A 71 -11.29 -11.85 4.80
C THR A 71 -12.30 -11.85 5.94
N SER A 72 -13.44 -12.50 5.71
CA SER A 72 -14.52 -12.50 6.66
C SER A 72 -14.10 -13.05 8.03
N GLY A 73 -14.29 -12.23 9.06
CA GLY A 73 -13.88 -12.53 10.43
C GLY A 73 -12.41 -12.24 10.76
N GLU A 74 -11.58 -11.81 9.80
CA GLU A 74 -10.23 -11.33 10.07
C GLU A 74 -10.27 -9.91 10.65
N GLY A 75 -9.48 -9.68 11.69
CA GLY A 75 -9.10 -8.35 12.13
C GLY A 75 -7.75 -7.94 11.53
N PRO A 76 -7.26 -6.74 11.90
CA PRO A 76 -5.97 -6.27 11.42
C PRO A 76 -4.78 -7.15 11.80
N ILE A 77 -4.86 -7.88 12.91
CA ILE A 77 -3.81 -8.80 13.36
C ILE A 77 -3.66 -9.94 12.36
N GLU A 78 -4.78 -10.54 11.97
CA GLU A 78 -4.79 -11.60 10.95
C GLU A 78 -4.38 -11.05 9.58
N GLY A 79 -4.86 -9.85 9.22
CA GLY A 79 -4.51 -9.17 7.97
C GLY A 79 -3.03 -8.81 7.82
N ALA A 80 -2.25 -8.76 8.90
CA ALA A 80 -0.81 -8.55 8.81
C ALA A 80 -0.08 -9.66 8.03
N ARG A 81 -0.73 -10.81 7.79
CA ARG A 81 -0.24 -11.88 6.91
C ARG A 81 0.11 -11.39 5.49
N GLU A 82 -0.58 -10.35 5.00
CA GLU A 82 -0.34 -9.75 3.67
C GLU A 82 1.12 -9.31 3.50
N ILE A 83 1.78 -8.88 4.58
CA ILE A 83 3.20 -8.52 4.56
C ILE A 83 4.09 -9.72 4.20
N GLU A 84 3.80 -10.89 4.79
CA GLU A 84 4.54 -12.11 4.52
C GLU A 84 4.20 -12.67 3.14
N GLU A 85 2.93 -12.62 2.76
CA GLU A 85 2.44 -13.09 1.46
C GLU A 85 3.02 -12.30 0.29
N GLU A 86 3.11 -10.97 0.39
CA GLU A 86 3.60 -10.11 -0.69
C GLU A 86 5.13 -9.93 -0.68
N LEU A 87 5.73 -9.78 0.52
CA LEU A 87 7.13 -9.36 0.67
C LEU A 87 8.04 -10.40 1.34
N GLY A 88 7.47 -11.47 1.90
CA GLY A 88 8.22 -12.49 2.66
C GLY A 88 8.76 -11.99 4.00
N VAL A 89 8.22 -10.89 4.54
CA VAL A 89 8.60 -10.32 5.83
C VAL A 89 7.53 -10.67 6.86
N ASN A 90 7.95 -11.18 8.02
CA ASN A 90 7.02 -11.59 9.09
C ASN A 90 7.33 -10.83 10.39
N PRO A 91 6.94 -9.53 10.46
CA PRO A 91 7.14 -8.74 11.67
C PRO A 91 6.17 -9.18 12.77
N ALA A 92 6.56 -9.02 14.04
CA ALA A 92 5.57 -9.16 15.10
C ALA A 92 4.55 -8.03 14.96
N PHE A 93 3.26 -8.33 15.19
CA PHE A 93 2.22 -7.30 15.06
C PHE A 93 2.46 -6.10 15.98
N ASP A 94 3.07 -6.32 17.15
CA ASP A 94 3.44 -5.27 18.11
C ASP A 94 4.54 -4.32 17.59
N ASP A 95 5.27 -4.71 16.54
CA ASP A 95 6.23 -3.85 15.84
C ASP A 95 5.55 -2.94 14.79
N LEU A 96 4.28 -3.20 14.46
CA LEU A 96 3.49 -2.36 13.56
C LEU A 96 2.89 -1.19 14.34
N VAL A 97 3.11 0.03 13.83
CA VAL A 97 2.54 1.24 14.43
C VAL A 97 1.23 1.57 13.71
N SER A 98 0.10 1.51 14.43
CA SER A 98 -1.18 1.92 13.86
C SER A 98 -1.18 3.41 13.49
N LEU A 99 -1.53 3.72 12.25
CA LEU A 99 -1.77 5.07 11.75
C LEU A 99 -3.26 5.45 11.82
N GLY A 100 -4.12 4.56 12.32
CA GLY A 100 -5.57 4.74 12.40
C GLY A 100 -6.34 4.08 11.26
N ILE A 101 -7.60 4.47 11.10
CA ILE A 101 -8.51 3.96 10.07
C ILE A 101 -8.78 5.09 9.08
N TYR A 102 -8.73 4.79 7.79
CA TYR A 102 -9.06 5.74 6.73
C TYR A 102 -10.01 5.08 5.73
N GLN A 103 -11.11 5.74 5.40
CA GLN A 103 -11.99 5.27 4.34
C GLN A 103 -11.56 5.86 3.00
N ASP A 104 -11.15 5.00 2.08
CA ASP A 104 -10.77 5.41 0.73
C ASP A 104 -11.76 4.90 -0.31
N THR A 105 -11.78 5.56 -1.46
CA THR A 105 -12.62 5.12 -2.58
C THR A 105 -11.88 5.28 -3.88
N LEU A 106 -11.47 4.15 -4.46
CA LEU A 106 -10.80 4.12 -5.75
C LEU A 106 -11.81 3.94 -6.88
N ILE A 107 -11.51 4.52 -8.04
CA ILE A 107 -12.26 4.26 -9.27
C ILE A 107 -11.48 3.23 -10.08
N ARG A 108 -12.07 2.05 -10.27
CA ARG A 108 -11.49 0.95 -11.05
C ARG A 108 -11.63 1.24 -12.55
N LYS A 109 -10.87 0.50 -13.37
CA LYS A 109 -10.89 0.63 -14.85
C LYS A 109 -12.29 0.43 -15.45
N ASP A 110 -13.12 -0.40 -14.80
CA ASP A 110 -14.51 -0.68 -15.17
C ASP A 110 -15.50 0.41 -14.71
N LYS A 111 -15.00 1.54 -14.20
CA LYS A 111 -15.76 2.68 -13.62
C LYS A 111 -16.47 2.37 -12.30
N LYS A 112 -16.34 1.15 -11.77
CA LYS A 112 -16.90 0.81 -10.46
C LYS A 112 -16.03 1.40 -9.35
N LYS A 113 -16.69 1.69 -8.24
CA LYS A 113 -16.03 2.15 -7.01
C LYS A 113 -15.53 0.96 -6.22
N ASP A 114 -14.26 1.02 -5.88
CA ASP A 114 -13.69 0.24 -4.79
C ASP A 114 -13.83 1.05 -3.51
N ARG A 115 -14.54 0.53 -2.51
CA ARG A 115 -14.83 1.27 -1.27
C ARG A 115 -14.27 0.49 -0.10
N GLU A 116 -13.24 1.06 0.52
CA GLU A 116 -12.47 0.36 1.55
C GLU A 116 -12.44 1.15 2.84
N VAL A 117 -12.55 0.42 3.95
CA VAL A 117 -12.16 0.86 5.29
C VAL A 117 -10.77 0.31 5.56
N CYS A 118 -9.78 1.17 5.40
CA CYS A 118 -8.37 0.79 5.46
C CYS A 118 -7.86 0.87 6.89
N HIS A 119 -7.44 -0.26 7.46
CA HIS A 119 -6.70 -0.30 8.71
C HIS A 119 -5.23 -0.05 8.41
N LEU A 120 -4.75 1.17 8.73
CA LEU A 120 -3.44 1.66 8.33
C LEU A 120 -2.40 1.37 9.41
N TYR A 121 -1.25 0.84 8.97
CA TYR A 121 -0.07 0.61 9.79
C TYR A 121 1.18 1.17 9.12
N ALA A 122 2.20 1.45 9.93
CA ALA A 122 3.55 1.68 9.47
C ALA A 122 4.51 0.65 10.08
N PHE A 123 5.52 0.27 9.31
CA PHE A 123 6.58 -0.60 9.77
C PHE A 123 7.96 -0.01 9.42
N LEU A 124 8.85 0.04 10.40
CA LEU A 124 10.22 0.47 10.20
C LEU A 124 11.05 -0.71 9.69
N TYR A 125 11.30 -0.76 8.38
CA TYR A 125 12.12 -1.78 7.76
C TYR A 125 13.61 -1.44 7.89
N GLN A 126 14.37 -2.28 8.59
CA GLN A 126 15.79 -2.05 8.90
C GLN A 126 16.75 -3.02 8.20
N ASP A 127 16.20 -3.99 7.46
CA ASP A 127 16.97 -4.96 6.68
C ASP A 127 17.30 -4.44 5.27
N GLU A 128 18.16 -5.17 4.57
CA GLU A 128 18.48 -4.91 3.15
C GLU A 128 17.29 -5.27 2.24
N LEU A 129 17.11 -4.58 1.10
CA LEU A 129 16.00 -4.87 0.18
C LEU A 129 16.13 -6.27 -0.43
N GLU A 130 17.36 -6.75 -0.61
CA GLU A 130 17.68 -8.08 -1.11
C GLU A 130 17.22 -9.22 -0.19
N ARG A 131 16.83 -8.90 1.05
CA ARG A 131 16.22 -9.87 1.98
C ARG A 131 14.73 -10.08 1.73
N LEU A 132 14.09 -9.20 0.96
CA LEU A 132 12.68 -9.35 0.59
C LEU A 132 12.53 -10.54 -0.37
N ASN A 133 11.54 -11.38 -0.10
CA ASN A 133 11.13 -12.47 -0.96
C ASN A 133 9.78 -12.11 -1.59
N LEU A 134 9.84 -11.35 -2.69
CA LEU A 134 8.66 -10.81 -3.34
C LEU A 134 7.82 -11.93 -3.97
N ASN A 135 6.52 -11.92 -3.69
CA ASN A 135 5.57 -12.70 -4.48
C ASN A 135 5.40 -12.05 -5.85
N GLN A 136 6.11 -12.59 -6.83
CA GLN A 136 6.14 -12.07 -8.20
C GLN A 136 4.79 -12.18 -8.93
N GLU A 137 3.78 -12.87 -8.39
CA GLU A 137 2.43 -12.84 -8.95
C GLU A 137 1.72 -11.50 -8.69
N GLU A 138 2.10 -10.78 -7.63
CA GLU A 138 1.44 -9.54 -7.19
C GLU A 138 2.38 -8.33 -7.22
N VAL A 139 3.65 -8.54 -6.87
CA VAL A 139 4.66 -7.50 -6.66
C VAL A 139 5.80 -7.65 -7.67
N ALA A 140 5.92 -6.71 -8.61
CA ALA A 140 7.02 -6.69 -9.58
C ALA A 140 8.32 -6.10 -9.00
N GLY A 141 8.24 -5.40 -7.86
CA GLY A 141 9.41 -4.82 -7.22
C GLY A 141 9.05 -3.84 -6.11
N ILE A 142 10.08 -3.32 -5.44
CA ILE A 142 9.99 -2.25 -4.46
C ILE A 142 10.76 -1.03 -4.99
N VAL A 143 10.22 0.16 -4.76
CA VAL A 143 10.84 1.44 -5.08
C VAL A 143 10.89 2.28 -3.81
N CYS A 144 12.11 2.64 -3.39
CA CYS A 144 12.34 3.51 -2.25
C CYS A 144 12.64 4.93 -2.74
N MET A 145 11.99 5.92 -2.17
CA MET A 145 12.30 7.35 -2.37
C MET A 145 12.19 8.11 -1.06
N THR A 146 12.77 9.31 -0.99
CA THR A 146 12.66 10.10 0.24
C THR A 146 11.20 10.53 0.46
N LEU A 147 10.80 10.68 1.73
CA LEU A 147 9.48 11.23 2.06
C LEU A 147 9.29 12.64 1.50
N ASP A 148 10.37 13.42 1.41
CA ASP A 148 10.35 14.78 0.86
C ASP A 148 10.07 14.75 -0.65
N ASP A 149 10.69 13.84 -1.41
CA ASP A 149 10.42 13.68 -2.85
C ASP A 149 8.99 13.28 -3.12
N PHE A 150 8.48 12.31 -2.38
CA PHE A 150 7.09 11.89 -2.53
C PHE A 150 6.12 13.05 -2.18
N GLN A 151 6.41 13.81 -1.13
CA GLN A 151 5.63 15.00 -0.78
C GLN A 151 5.67 16.08 -1.88
N ARG A 152 6.82 16.28 -2.55
CA ARG A 152 6.91 17.20 -3.71
C ARG A 152 6.00 16.76 -4.85
N ILE A 153 6.02 15.47 -5.21
CA ILE A 153 5.17 14.90 -6.25
C ILE A 153 3.68 15.13 -5.95
N LEU A 154 3.25 14.87 -4.70
CA LEU A 154 1.85 15.03 -4.29
C LEU A 154 1.34 16.47 -4.38
N GLN A 155 2.21 17.45 -4.16
CA GLN A 155 1.85 18.88 -4.10
C GLN A 155 1.81 19.55 -5.47
N ALA A 156 2.38 18.93 -6.50
CA ALA A 156 2.54 19.51 -7.85
C ALA A 156 1.93 18.60 -8.93
N PRO A 157 0.59 18.49 -8.99
CA PRO A 157 -0.06 17.64 -9.96
C PRO A 157 0.13 18.13 -11.39
N GLY A 158 0.37 17.19 -12.31
CA GLY A 158 0.68 17.48 -13.71
C GLY A 158 2.15 17.83 -13.96
N GLU A 159 2.98 17.84 -12.92
CA GLU A 159 4.43 17.98 -13.02
C GLU A 159 5.12 16.63 -12.84
N LYS A 160 6.33 16.52 -13.41
CA LYS A 160 7.24 15.39 -13.23
C LYS A 160 8.47 15.84 -12.47
N PHE A 161 8.95 14.96 -11.61
CA PHE A 161 10.12 15.16 -10.79
C PHE A 161 11.11 14.04 -11.06
N ASP A 162 12.36 14.41 -11.30
CA ASP A 162 13.45 13.45 -11.30
C ASP A 162 13.78 13.13 -9.83
N VAL A 163 13.59 11.87 -9.46
CA VAL A 163 13.72 11.37 -8.09
C VAL A 163 14.78 10.27 -8.07
N ASP A 164 15.76 10.40 -7.19
CA ASP A 164 16.72 9.34 -6.95
C ASP A 164 16.07 8.23 -6.12
N THR A 165 16.08 7.01 -6.67
CA THR A 165 15.41 5.85 -6.07
C THR A 165 16.39 4.70 -5.88
N ALA A 166 16.12 3.87 -4.88
CA ALA A 166 16.64 2.51 -4.81
C ALA A 166 15.50 1.55 -5.19
N SER A 167 15.69 0.79 -6.26
CA SER A 167 14.70 -0.13 -6.79
C SER A 167 15.18 -1.57 -6.66
N TYR A 168 14.30 -2.47 -6.24
CA TYR A 168 14.58 -3.90 -6.12
C TYR A 168 13.49 -4.71 -6.85
N GLN A 169 13.88 -5.61 -7.74
CA GLN A 169 12.95 -6.44 -8.53
C GLN A 169 13.13 -7.95 -8.25
N GLY A 170 13.79 -8.34 -7.15
CA GLY A 170 14.02 -9.75 -6.79
C GLY A 170 15.43 -10.28 -7.10
N HIS A 171 16.35 -9.45 -7.58
CA HIS A 171 17.72 -9.86 -7.93
C HIS A 171 18.79 -8.98 -7.31
N GLU A 172 18.90 -7.73 -7.77
CA GLU A 172 19.84 -6.74 -7.25
C GLU A 172 19.13 -5.41 -6.99
N VAL A 173 19.70 -4.60 -6.10
CA VAL A 173 19.25 -3.24 -5.87
C VAL A 173 19.91 -2.32 -6.88
N GLU A 174 19.08 -1.65 -7.66
CA GLU A 174 19.49 -0.64 -8.63
C GLU A 174 19.22 0.76 -8.08
N ASN A 175 20.25 1.59 -8.02
CA ASN A 175 20.08 3.01 -7.72
C ASN A 175 19.95 3.78 -9.03
N MET A 176 18.82 4.47 -9.21
CA MET A 176 18.54 5.20 -10.45
C MET A 176 17.66 6.42 -10.22
N THR A 177 17.84 7.42 -11.07
CA THR A 177 16.94 8.57 -11.15
C THR A 177 15.75 8.22 -12.04
N ILE A 178 14.54 8.30 -11.48
CA ILE A 178 13.28 8.03 -12.19
C ILE A 178 12.48 9.33 -12.28
N SER A 179 11.90 9.61 -13.45
CA SER A 179 11.02 10.76 -13.66
C SER A 179 9.58 10.38 -13.30
N LEU A 180 9.11 10.85 -12.15
CA LEU A 180 7.82 10.47 -11.54
C LEU A 180 6.85 11.65 -11.43
N SER A 181 5.56 11.35 -11.60
CA SER A 181 4.42 12.21 -11.35
C SER A 181 3.39 11.48 -10.49
N ILE A 182 2.35 12.18 -10.03
CA ILE A 182 1.28 11.54 -9.26
C ILE A 182 0.52 10.46 -10.04
N ASP A 183 0.56 10.50 -11.38
CA ASP A 183 -0.09 9.51 -12.25
C ASP A 183 0.67 8.18 -12.31
N ASP A 184 1.91 8.12 -11.78
CA ASP A 184 2.71 6.91 -11.67
C ASP A 184 2.39 6.11 -10.38
N PHE A 185 1.47 6.61 -9.55
CA PHE A 185 0.99 5.98 -8.33
C PHE A 185 -0.47 5.52 -8.48
N VAL A 186 -0.88 4.53 -7.69
CA VAL A 186 -2.29 4.12 -7.61
C VAL A 186 -3.15 5.34 -7.22
N PRO A 187 -4.30 5.57 -7.85
CA PRO A 187 -5.06 6.82 -7.73
C PRO A 187 -5.87 6.89 -6.43
N HIS A 188 -5.25 6.59 -5.29
CA HIS A 188 -5.76 6.94 -3.98
C HIS A 188 -5.98 8.45 -3.88
N SER A 189 -6.89 8.87 -2.99
CA SER A 189 -7.15 10.29 -2.81
C SER A 189 -5.88 11.03 -2.33
N ARG A 190 -5.68 12.29 -2.73
CA ARG A 190 -4.55 13.09 -2.19
C ARG A 190 -4.66 13.27 -0.68
N GLY A 191 -5.88 13.30 -0.15
CA GLY A 191 -6.13 13.32 1.30
C GLY A 191 -5.56 12.08 1.98
N TYR A 192 -5.72 10.90 1.37
CA TYR A 192 -5.17 9.65 1.86
C TYR A 192 -3.64 9.70 1.92
N TYR A 193 -2.97 10.03 0.81
CA TYR A 193 -1.51 10.09 0.80
C TYR A 193 -0.95 11.14 1.77
N LYS A 194 -1.59 12.30 1.86
CA LYS A 194 -1.21 13.34 2.81
C LYS A 194 -1.34 12.85 4.26
N TYR A 195 -2.44 12.18 4.58
CA TYR A 195 -2.68 11.58 5.90
C TYR A 195 -1.56 10.60 6.28
N VAL A 196 -1.22 9.68 5.37
CA VAL A 196 -0.16 8.68 5.58
C VAL A 196 1.20 9.36 5.81
N ILE A 197 1.61 10.30 4.95
CA ILE A 197 2.90 10.99 5.12
C ILE A 197 2.97 11.74 6.44
N GLU A 198 1.92 12.48 6.80
CA GLU A 198 1.88 13.22 8.07
C GLU A 198 2.03 12.27 9.25
N LYS A 199 1.34 11.12 9.23
CA LYS A 199 1.43 10.09 10.26
C LYS A 199 2.80 9.42 10.32
N ILE A 200 3.42 9.07 9.19
CA ILE A 200 4.77 8.50 9.17
C ILE A 200 5.78 9.53 9.72
N ARG A 201 5.64 10.82 9.38
CA ARG A 201 6.52 11.88 9.90
C ARG A 201 6.43 12.07 11.42
N GLU A 202 5.30 11.76 12.04
CA GLU A 202 5.16 11.76 13.51
C GLU A 202 6.01 10.66 14.18
N LEU A 203 6.50 9.66 13.43
CA LEU A 203 7.29 8.53 13.94
C LEU A 203 8.82 8.73 13.82
N LEU A 204 9.26 9.79 13.14
CA LEU A 204 10.68 10.05 12.81
C LEU A 204 11.45 10.81 13.90
#